data_AF-A0A6L8MHX6-F1
#
_entry.id   AF-A0A6L8MHX6-F1
#
_cell.length_a   1.000
_cell.length_b   1.000
_cell.length_c   1.000
_cell.angle_alpha   90.00
_cell.angle_beta   90.00
_cell.angle_gamma   90.00
#
_symmetry.space_group_name_H-M   'P 1'
#
loop_
_entity.id
_entity.type
_entity.pdbx_description
1 polymer ?
#
loop_
_entity_poly.entity_id
_entity_poly.type
_entity_poly.pdbx_seq_one_letter_code
_entity_poly.pdbx_strand_id
1 'polypeptide(L)' 'MKTMMLSLSCEIDDFLTAVACERGITKAEAMQGAVALLKIAYDQKHRGDGSSLGLVRRMPDNSLEAVGVVTGV' A
#
# COMPACT_ATOMS: atom_id res chain seq x y z
N MET A 1 -6.16 -15.52 11.26
CA MET A 1 -6.49 -14.72 10.07
C MET A 1 -7.90 -14.17 10.22
N LYS A 2 -8.15 -12.92 9.85
CA LYS A 2 -9.52 -12.36 9.74
C LYS A 2 -9.86 -12.19 8.27
N THR A 3 -11.09 -12.54 7.88
CA THR A 3 -11.55 -12.49 6.48
C THR A 3 -12.53 -11.33 6.30
N MET A 4 -12.47 -10.68 5.15
CA MET A 4 -13.36 -9.59 4.74
C MET A 4 -13.84 -9.88 3.31
N MET A 5 -15.14 -9.71 3.06
CA MET A 5 -15.70 -9.67 1.70
C MET A 5 -15.90 -8.22 1.29
N LEU A 6 -15.54 -7.91 0.05
CA LEU A 6 -15.67 -6.58 -0.52
C LEU A 6 -16.35 -6.68 -1.89
N SER A 7 -17.28 -5.77 -2.14
CA SER A 7 -17.77 -5.51 -3.50
C SER A 7 -16.95 -4.38 -4.10
N LEU A 8 -16.36 -4.62 -5.27
CA LEU A 8 -15.52 -3.67 -5.99
C LEU A 8 -16.21 -3.26 -7.29
N SER A 9 -15.92 -2.05 -7.78
CA SER A 9 -16.25 -1.71 -9.17
C SER A 9 -15.44 -2.59 -10.12
N CYS A 10 -15.95 -2.82 -11.34
CA CYS A 10 -15.24 -3.60 -12.36
C CYS A 10 -13.84 -3.03 -12.63
N GLU A 11 -13.72 -1.71 -12.71
CA GLU A 11 -12.44 -1.02 -12.94
C GLU A 11 -11.37 -1.36 -11.89
N ILE A 12 -11.75 -1.38 -10.60
CA ILE A 12 -10.82 -1.71 -9.52
C ILE A 12 -10.46 -3.21 -9.58
N ASP A 13 -11.43 -4.08 -9.86
CA ASP A 13 -11.17 -5.52 -9.97
C ASP A 13 -10.26 -5.86 -11.15
N ASP A 14 -10.45 -5.22 -12.30
CA ASP A 14 -9.61 -5.37 -13.49
C ASP A 14 -8.18 -4.90 -13.21
N PHE A 15 -8.02 -3.73 -12.58
CA PHE A 15 -6.71 -3.24 -12.16
C PHE A 15 -5.99 -4.21 -11.21
N LEU A 16 -6.70 -4.71 -10.18
CA LEU A 16 -6.13 -5.70 -9.25
C LEU A 16 -5.76 -7.00 -9.96
N THR A 17 -6.55 -7.43 -10.95
CA THR A 17 -6.25 -8.59 -11.79
C THR A 17 -4.94 -8.37 -12.56
N ALA A 18 -4.79 -7.23 -13.22
CA ALA A 18 -3.58 -6.90 -13.98
C ALA A 18 -2.33 -6.91 -13.10
N VAL A 19 -2.37 -6.21 -11.96
CA VAL A 19 -1.25 -6.17 -11.00
C VAL A 19 -0.90 -7.55 -10.46
N ALA A 20 -1.92 -8.35 -10.13
CA ALA A 20 -1.75 -9.72 -9.64
C ALA A 20 -1.06 -10.60 -10.70
N CYS A 21 -1.50 -10.53 -11.96
CA CYS A 21 -0.90 -11.23 -13.09
C CYS A 21 0.54 -10.81 -13.34
N GLU A 22 0.81 -9.50 -13.43
CA GLU A 22 2.15 -8.95 -13.72
C GLU A 22 3.19 -9.36 -12.67
N ARG A 23 2.77 -9.48 -11.41
CA ARG A 23 3.66 -9.76 -10.28
C ARG A 23 3.67 -11.22 -9.84
N GLY A 24 2.82 -12.06 -10.42
CA GLY A 24 2.66 -13.46 -10.02
C GLY A 24 2.16 -13.63 -8.57
N ILE A 25 1.28 -12.72 -8.12
CA ILE A 25 0.70 -12.72 -6.77
C ILE A 25 -0.82 -12.82 -6.83
N THR A 26 -1.47 -13.05 -5.70
CA THR A 26 -2.93 -13.01 -5.58
C THR A 26 -3.45 -11.56 -5.48
N LYS A 27 -4.73 -11.35 -5.85
CA LYS A 27 -5.42 -10.06 -5.60
C LYS A 27 -5.40 -9.68 -4.12
N ALA A 28 -5.47 -10.67 -3.23
CA ALA A 28 -5.40 -10.47 -1.79
C ALA A 28 -4.04 -9.89 -1.36
N GLU A 29 -2.93 -10.43 -1.86
CA GLU A 29 -1.58 -9.91 -1.59
C GLU A 29 -1.38 -8.51 -2.18
N ALA A 30 -1.90 -8.26 -3.40
CA ALA A 30 -1.90 -6.92 -3.99
C ALA A 30 -2.65 -5.92 -3.11
N MET A 31 -3.84 -6.29 -2.63
CA MET A 31 -4.65 -5.47 -1.73
C MET A 31 -3.96 -5.23 -0.38
N GLN A 32 -3.32 -6.25 0.19
CA GLN A 32 -2.53 -6.10 1.43
C GLN A 32 -1.42 -5.06 1.26
N GLY A 33 -0.70 -5.09 0.14
CA GLY A 33 0.32 -4.09 -0.18
C GLY A 33 -0.26 -2.69 -0.32
N ALA A 34 -1.38 -2.54 -1.03
CA ALA A 34 -2.06 -1.25 -1.21
C ALA A 34 -2.53 -0.66 0.13
N VAL A 35 -3.15 -1.48 0.98
CA VAL A 35 -3.63 -1.06 2.31
C VAL A 35 -2.46 -0.72 3.23
N ALA A 36 -1.35 -1.46 3.17
CA ALA A 36 -0.15 -1.13 3.93
C ALA A 36 0.43 0.24 3.55
N LEU A 37 0.49 0.56 2.25
CA LEU A 37 0.89 1.87 1.77
C LEU A 37 -0.09 2.98 2.21
N LEU A 38 -1.39 2.72 2.12
CA LEU A 38 -2.42 3.66 2.58
C LEU A 38 -2.28 3.96 4.08
N LYS A 39 -2.03 2.94 4.90
CA LYS A 39 -1.79 3.11 6.34
C LYS A 39 -0.57 3.99 6.59
N ILE A 40 0.54 3.73 5.91
CA ILE A 40 1.75 4.55 6.04
C ILE A 40 1.44 6.01 5.69
N ALA A 41 0.76 6.25 4.56
CA ALA A 41 0.39 7.61 4.16
C ALA A 41 -0.54 8.29 5.18
N TYR A 42 -1.51 7.55 5.72
CA TYR A 42 -2.41 8.03 6.77
C TYR A 42 -1.63 8.41 8.03
N ASP A 43 -0.77 7.53 8.53
CA ASP A 43 0.02 7.74 9.74
C ASP A 43 0.98 8.93 9.60
N GLN A 44 1.62 9.09 8.43
CA GLN A 44 2.50 10.23 8.15
C GLN A 44 1.72 11.55 8.10
N LYS A 45 0.58 11.61 7.41
CA LYS A 45 -0.28 12.81 7.37
C LYS A 45 -0.68 13.28 8.77
N HIS A 46 -0.94 12.35 9.70
CA HIS A 46 -1.33 12.69 11.07
C HIS A 46 -0.18 13.27 11.92
N ARG A 47 1.08 13.07 11.52
CA ARG A 47 2.25 13.64 12.23
C ARG A 47 2.40 15.14 11.98
N GLY A 48 1.72 15.69 10.98
CA GLY A 48 1.54 17.14 10.80
C GLY A 48 2.79 17.89 10.30
N ASP A 49 3.75 17.20 9.70
CA ASP A 49 5.01 17.78 9.20
C ASP A 49 4.90 18.41 7.79
N GLY A 50 3.71 18.36 7.16
CA GLY A 50 3.45 18.94 5.84
C GLY A 50 3.78 18.00 4.68
N SER A 51 3.98 18.55 3.49
CA SER A 51 4.16 17.83 2.22
C SER A 51 5.43 16.96 2.20
N SER A 52 5.32 15.76 2.75
CA SER A 52 6.39 14.76 2.85
C SER A 52 6.32 13.73 1.73
N LEU A 53 7.44 13.48 1.05
CA LEU A 53 7.64 12.30 0.21
C LEU A 53 8.21 11.18 1.09
N GLY A 54 7.38 10.20 1.44
CA GLY A 54 7.79 9.05 2.25
C GLY A 54 8.56 8.01 1.43
N LEU A 55 9.75 7.62 1.91
CA LEU A 55 10.47 6.47 1.41
C LEU A 55 9.98 5.22 2.14
N VAL A 56 9.46 4.25 1.40
CA VAL A 56 9.00 2.97 1.95
C VAL A 56 9.97 1.86 1.53
N ARG A 57 10.43 1.08 2.51
CA ARG A 57 11.25 -0.12 2.28
C ARG A 57 10.38 -1.36 2.47
N ARG A 58 10.57 -2.33 1.59
CA ARG A 58 10.08 -3.69 1.79
C ARG A 58 11.10 -4.47 2.62
N MET A 59 10.63 -5.06 3.71
CA MET A 59 11.42 -5.86 4.64
C MET A 59 11.51 -7.34 4.17
N PRO A 60 12.44 -8.15 4.71
CA PRO A 60 12.57 -9.56 4.32
C PRO A 60 11.31 -10.41 4.55
N ASP A 61 10.46 -10.00 5.50
CA ASP A 61 9.18 -10.64 5.81
C ASP A 61 8.01 -10.12 4.95
N ASN A 62 8.29 -9.36 3.89
CA ASN A 62 7.34 -8.66 3.02
C ASN A 62 6.53 -7.54 3.68
N SER A 63 6.78 -7.21 4.94
CA SER A 63 6.20 -6.00 5.55
C SER A 63 6.76 -4.73 4.89
N LEU A 64 5.98 -3.66 4.96
CA LEU A 64 6.38 -2.33 4.49
C LEU A 64 6.64 -1.43 5.68
N GLU A 65 7.80 -0.75 5.67
CA GLU A 65 8.20 0.20 6.70
C GLU A 65 8.54 1.55 6.07
N ALA A 66 8.08 2.64 6.69
CA ALA A 66 8.51 3.98 6.33
C ALA A 66 9.92 4.23 6.88
N VAL A 67 10.90 4.41 5.99
CA VAL A 67 12.32 4.52 6.35
C VAL A 67 12.90 5.92 6.21
N GLY A 68 12.12 6.86 5.69
CA GLY A 68 12.56 8.25 5.55
C GLY A 68 11.46 9.14 5.02
N VAL A 69 11.65 10.44 5.19
CA VAL A 69 10.80 11.50 4.66
C VAL A 69 11.68 12.49 3.93
N VAL A 70 11.33 12.82 2.69
CA VAL A 70 11.90 13.94 1.94
C VAL A 70 10.94 15.11 2.09
N THR A 71 11.37 16.14 2.81
CA THR A 71 10.69 17.44 2.88
C THR A 71 11.32 18.36 1.83
N GLY A 72 10.51 19.01 0.99
CA GLY A 72 11.00 20.09 0.13
C GLY A 72 11.51 21.26 0.97
N VAL A 73 12.54 21.96 0.45
CA VAL A 73 13.05 23.22 1.01
C VAL A 73 12.22 24.38 0.47
#